data_AF-A0A8T4P5J9-F1
#
_entry.id   AF-A0A8T4P5J9-F1
#
_cell.length_a   1.000
_cell.length_b   1.000
_cell.length_c   1.000
_cell.angle_alpha   90.00
_cell.angle_beta   90.00
_cell.angle_gamma   90.00
#
_symmetry.space_group_name_H-M   'P 1'
#
loop_
_entity.id
_entity.type
_entity.pdbx_description
1 polymer ?
#
loop_
_entity_poly.entity_id
_entity_poly.type
_entity_poly.pdbx_seq_one_letter_code
_entity_poly.pdbx_strand_id
1 'polypeptide(L)'
;MALLDSLNKKDVSEFKKDFIQLIRVAVGMDKYFSGNDKDFDKYLPRYKKLISLFNEKYSRLQLKFVVNFDESRLLILFKGEKSVKDVFLNAASKIVGLKSIGTDGFGEVDVKDSEKFSKKIESAGDCIYLSYYHQEAGSDTIYLEYNKKYKMVELHYDFKGVFNEKGPEFKLCAFFALSGGFKKIDFFSEAASFGFIDLLSDDEKKEWLDDFNPRLEE
;
A
#
# COMPACT_ATOMS: atom_id res chain seq x y z
N MET A 1 14.11 -16.68 -3.44
CA MET A 1 14.28 -15.34 -4.03
C MET A 1 13.16 -14.48 -3.47
N ALA A 2 13.51 -13.40 -2.76
CA ALA A 2 12.51 -12.52 -2.16
C ALA A 2 11.84 -11.67 -3.24
N LEU A 3 10.59 -11.26 -3.00
CA LEU A 3 9.71 -10.61 -3.98
C LEU A 3 10.35 -9.46 -4.77
N LEU A 4 11.17 -8.63 -4.11
CA LEU A 4 11.79 -7.44 -4.73
C LEU A 4 13.20 -7.69 -5.27
N ASP A 5 13.80 -8.87 -5.07
CA ASP A 5 15.19 -9.15 -5.45
C ASP A 5 15.42 -9.02 -6.97
N SER A 6 14.38 -9.24 -7.78
CA SER A 6 14.43 -9.11 -9.23
C SER A 6 14.23 -7.66 -9.73
N LEU A 7 13.96 -6.71 -8.84
CA LEU A 7 13.68 -5.32 -9.21
C LEU A 7 14.92 -4.44 -9.01
N ASN A 8 15.03 -3.39 -9.81
CA ASN A 8 16.10 -2.41 -9.67
C ASN A 8 15.89 -1.59 -8.39
N LYS A 9 16.90 -1.60 -7.51
CA LYS A 9 16.88 -0.86 -6.23
C LYS A 9 16.63 0.64 -6.40
N LYS A 10 17.12 1.25 -7.49
CA LYS A 10 16.88 2.67 -7.78
C LYS A 10 15.41 2.94 -8.06
N ASP A 11 14.76 2.07 -8.82
CA ASP A 11 13.34 2.19 -9.17
C ASP A 11 12.45 1.96 -7.94
N VAL A 12 12.83 1.02 -7.06
CA VAL A 12 12.18 0.82 -5.75
C VAL A 12 12.31 2.08 -4.89
N SER A 13 13.48 2.71 -4.84
CA SER A 13 13.70 3.95 -4.10
C SER A 13 12.91 5.13 -4.67
N GLU A 14 12.81 5.24 -6.00
CA GLU A 14 11.98 6.25 -6.67
C GLU A 14 10.49 6.03 -6.34
N PHE A 15 10.00 4.80 -6.50
CA PHE A 15 8.65 4.42 -6.11
C PHE A 15 8.37 4.74 -4.65
N LYS A 16 9.30 4.44 -3.74
CA LYS A 16 9.17 4.78 -2.31
C LYS A 16 8.89 6.27 -2.15
N LYS A 17 9.71 7.14 -2.74
CA LYS A 17 9.54 8.59 -2.63
C LYS A 17 8.16 9.03 -3.13
N ASP A 18 7.77 8.59 -4.32
CA ASP A 18 6.48 8.94 -4.91
C ASP A 18 5.30 8.43 -4.07
N PHE A 19 5.32 7.16 -3.73
CA PHE A 19 4.25 6.50 -2.99
C PHE A 19 4.03 7.15 -1.62
N ILE A 20 5.11 7.41 -0.90
CA ILE A 20 5.06 8.07 0.40
C ILE A 20 4.47 9.48 0.30
N GLN A 21 4.90 10.27 -0.69
CA GLN A 21 4.33 11.61 -0.88
C GLN A 21 2.84 11.55 -1.19
N LEU A 22 2.39 10.56 -1.96
CA LEU A 22 0.98 10.38 -2.24
C LEU A 22 0.17 9.99 -1.01
N ILE A 23 0.67 9.05 -0.20
CA ILE A 23 0.01 8.66 1.05
C ILE A 23 -0.10 9.86 2.00
N ARG A 24 0.94 10.69 2.12
CA ARG A 24 0.88 11.96 2.87
C ARG A 24 -0.24 12.86 2.38
N VAL A 25 -0.35 13.03 1.06
CA VAL A 25 -1.41 13.85 0.46
C VAL A 25 -2.79 13.25 0.73
N ALA A 26 -2.92 11.93 0.71
CA ALA A 26 -4.17 11.24 1.06
C ALA A 26 -4.59 11.50 2.50
N VAL A 27 -3.67 11.41 3.47
CA VAL A 27 -3.92 11.73 4.89
C VAL A 27 -4.36 13.19 5.05
N GLY A 28 -3.71 14.13 4.36
CA GLY A 28 -4.10 15.55 4.41
C GLY A 28 -5.53 15.77 3.90
N MET A 29 -5.88 15.13 2.77
CA MET A 29 -7.25 15.19 2.23
C MET A 29 -8.28 14.58 3.20
N ASP A 30 -7.93 13.50 3.89
CA ASP A 30 -8.82 12.85 4.86
C ASP A 30 -9.03 13.69 6.12
N LYS A 31 -7.97 14.36 6.61
CA LYS A 31 -8.07 15.37 7.68
C LYS A 31 -8.99 16.53 7.28
N TYR A 32 -8.89 17.03 6.05
CA TYR A 32 -9.79 18.07 5.55
C TYR A 32 -11.24 17.61 5.44
N PHE A 33 -11.46 16.38 4.97
CA PHE A 33 -12.81 15.82 4.89
C PHE A 33 -13.45 15.67 6.27
N SER A 34 -12.77 14.97 7.19
CA SER A 34 -13.25 14.73 8.56
C SER A 34 -13.43 16.01 9.38
N GLY A 35 -12.62 17.03 9.11
CA GLY A 35 -12.73 18.36 9.73
C GLY A 35 -13.79 19.27 9.13
N ASN A 36 -14.50 18.85 8.06
CA ASN A 36 -15.37 19.72 7.25
C ASN A 36 -14.66 21.01 6.80
N ASP A 37 -13.38 20.90 6.43
CA ASP A 37 -12.59 22.04 5.99
C ASP A 37 -13.11 22.57 4.65
N LYS A 38 -13.31 23.88 4.55
CA LYS A 38 -13.81 24.56 3.34
C LYS A 38 -12.88 24.40 2.15
N ASP A 39 -11.59 24.14 2.40
CA ASP A 39 -10.61 23.96 1.35
C ASP A 39 -10.62 22.52 0.78
N PHE A 40 -11.35 21.56 1.36
CA PHE A 40 -11.46 20.19 0.81
C PHE A 40 -11.89 20.20 -0.67
N ASP A 41 -13.01 20.87 -0.98
CA ASP A 41 -13.56 20.94 -2.34
C ASP A 41 -12.63 21.66 -3.32
N LYS A 42 -11.81 22.59 -2.81
CA LYS A 42 -10.81 23.33 -3.58
C LYS A 42 -9.62 22.44 -3.95
N TYR A 43 -9.16 21.58 -3.04
CA TYR A 43 -8.02 20.67 -3.30
C TYR A 43 -8.42 19.37 -4.01
N LEU A 44 -9.68 18.95 -3.89
CA LEU A 44 -10.17 17.68 -4.44
C LEU A 44 -9.90 17.50 -5.96
N PRO A 45 -10.14 18.50 -6.85
CA PRO A 45 -9.84 18.35 -8.27
C PRO A 45 -8.35 18.14 -8.53
N ARG A 46 -7.48 18.85 -7.81
CA ARG A 46 -6.02 18.69 -7.91
C ARG A 46 -5.60 17.32 -7.43
N TYR A 47 -6.18 16.84 -6.32
CA TYR A 47 -5.88 15.52 -5.77
C TYR A 47 -6.27 14.39 -6.72
N LYS A 48 -7.45 14.48 -7.35
CA LYS A 48 -7.88 13.53 -8.40
C LYS A 48 -6.91 13.52 -9.59
N LYS A 49 -6.38 14.68 -10.00
CA LYS A 49 -5.34 14.75 -11.05
C LYS A 49 -4.05 14.07 -10.60
N LEU A 50 -3.62 14.29 -9.36
CA LEU A 50 -2.43 13.65 -8.79
C LEU A 50 -2.56 12.12 -8.83
N ILE A 51 -3.69 11.57 -8.39
CA ILE A 51 -3.97 10.13 -8.47
C ILE A 51 -3.92 9.62 -9.91
N SER A 52 -4.46 10.40 -10.86
CA SER A 52 -4.40 10.04 -12.29
C SER A 52 -2.96 9.96 -12.79
N LEU A 53 -2.09 10.91 -12.41
CA LEU A 53 -0.67 10.89 -12.76
C LEU A 53 0.05 9.68 -12.15
N PHE A 54 -0.24 9.35 -10.90
CA PHE A 54 0.32 8.15 -10.25
C PHE A 54 -0.08 6.88 -11.01
N ASN A 55 -1.36 6.73 -11.33
CA ASN A 55 -1.88 5.58 -12.08
C ASN A 55 -1.33 5.49 -13.49
N GLU A 56 -1.02 6.63 -14.12
CA GLU A 56 -0.35 6.68 -15.40
C GLU A 56 1.12 6.23 -15.29
N LYS A 57 1.80 6.64 -14.22
CA LYS A 57 3.18 6.27 -13.93
C LYS A 57 3.28 4.76 -13.66
N TYR A 58 2.46 4.23 -12.75
CA TYR A 58 2.53 2.86 -12.24
C TYR A 58 1.33 2.02 -12.70
N SER A 59 1.40 1.51 -13.94
CA SER A 59 0.25 0.94 -14.65
C SER A 59 -0.44 -0.26 -13.98
N ARG A 60 0.26 -0.99 -13.11
CA ARG A 60 -0.21 -2.21 -12.42
C ARG A 60 -0.63 -1.98 -10.97
N LEU A 61 -0.34 -0.80 -10.40
CA LEU A 61 -0.82 -0.37 -9.09
C LEU A 61 -1.84 0.76 -9.30
N GLN A 62 -3.12 0.45 -9.12
CA GLN A 62 -4.21 1.39 -9.35
C GLN A 62 -4.70 1.97 -8.03
N LEU A 63 -4.72 3.29 -7.95
CA LEU A 63 -5.23 4.02 -6.81
C LEU A 63 -6.58 4.65 -7.13
N LYS A 64 -7.50 4.62 -6.17
CA LYS A 64 -8.81 5.26 -6.28
C LYS A 64 -9.17 5.98 -5.00
N PHE A 65 -9.48 7.27 -5.11
CA PHE A 65 -10.08 8.01 -4.02
C PHE A 65 -11.59 7.87 -4.05
N VAL A 66 -12.15 7.40 -2.94
CA VAL A 66 -13.59 7.27 -2.72
C VAL A 66 -13.98 8.23 -1.62
N VAL A 67 -15.05 8.98 -1.84
CA VAL A 67 -15.69 9.82 -0.84
C VAL A 67 -17.12 9.35 -0.72
N ASN A 68 -17.55 9.06 0.49
CA ASN A 68 -18.96 8.82 0.82
C ASN A 68 -19.37 9.82 1.94
N PHE A 69 -20.53 9.62 2.57
CA PHE A 69 -21.01 10.55 3.58
C PHE A 69 -20.21 10.50 4.89
N ASP A 70 -19.54 9.39 5.17
CA ASP A 70 -18.94 9.10 6.47
C ASP A 70 -17.39 9.09 6.43
N GLU A 71 -16.79 8.83 5.26
CA GLU A 71 -15.34 8.71 5.11
C GLU A 71 -14.84 9.17 3.74
N SER A 72 -13.56 9.56 3.73
CA SER A 72 -12.76 9.67 2.53
C SER A 72 -11.65 8.62 2.59
N ARG A 73 -11.48 7.83 1.54
CA ARG A 73 -10.53 6.71 1.55
C ARG A 73 -9.79 6.60 0.24
N LEU A 74 -8.47 6.42 0.33
CA LEU A 74 -7.65 5.97 -0.78
C LEU A 74 -7.64 4.44 -0.82
N LEU A 75 -8.07 3.86 -1.92
CA LEU A 75 -8.00 2.43 -2.18
C LEU A 75 -6.73 2.11 -2.96
N ILE A 76 -6.06 1.03 -2.57
CA ILE A 76 -4.91 0.46 -3.28
C ILE A 76 -5.36 -0.83 -3.96
N LEU A 77 -5.36 -0.85 -5.30
CA LEU A 77 -5.88 -1.95 -6.10
C LEU A 77 -4.77 -2.53 -7.00
N PHE A 78 -4.63 -3.85 -7.03
CA PHE A 78 -3.68 -4.55 -7.88
C PHE A 78 -4.33 -4.93 -9.21
N LYS A 79 -3.75 -4.43 -10.30
CA LYS A 79 -4.26 -4.65 -11.66
C LYS A 79 -3.55 -5.81 -12.33
N GLY A 80 -4.33 -6.62 -13.05
CA GLY A 80 -3.86 -7.77 -13.82
C GLY A 80 -4.04 -9.11 -13.11
N GLU A 81 -4.36 -9.10 -11.82
CA GLU A 81 -4.69 -10.28 -11.03
C GLU A 81 -6.22 -10.46 -10.99
N LYS A 82 -6.72 -11.69 -11.17
CA LYS A 82 -8.17 -11.95 -11.28
C LYS A 82 -8.78 -12.35 -9.94
N SER A 83 -7.96 -12.72 -8.97
CA SER A 83 -8.38 -13.20 -7.66
C SER A 83 -7.31 -12.90 -6.61
N VAL A 84 -7.70 -12.97 -5.33
CA VAL A 84 -6.75 -12.90 -4.20
C VAL A 84 -5.74 -14.05 -4.23
N LYS A 85 -6.14 -15.22 -4.74
CA LYS A 85 -5.26 -16.37 -4.97
C LYS A 85 -4.15 -16.04 -5.96
N ASP A 86 -4.45 -15.32 -7.03
CA ASP A 86 -3.42 -14.94 -8.02
C ASP A 86 -2.41 -13.98 -7.39
N VAL A 87 -2.87 -12.96 -6.65
CA VAL A 87 -1.98 -12.05 -5.91
C VAL A 87 -1.08 -12.84 -4.94
N PHE A 88 -1.66 -13.80 -4.23
CA PHE A 88 -0.92 -14.65 -3.30
C PHE A 88 0.18 -15.45 -4.01
N LEU A 89 -0.16 -16.20 -5.07
CA LEU A 89 0.78 -17.05 -5.80
C LEU A 89 1.85 -16.24 -6.54
N ASN A 90 1.46 -15.10 -7.12
CA ASN A 90 2.36 -14.28 -7.92
C ASN A 90 3.27 -13.37 -7.09
N ALA A 91 2.81 -12.94 -5.91
CA ALA A 91 3.53 -11.96 -5.10
C ALA A 91 3.60 -12.33 -3.61
N ALA A 92 2.46 -12.40 -2.91
CA ALA A 92 2.46 -12.40 -1.43
C ALA A 92 3.17 -13.61 -0.81
N SER A 93 3.10 -14.78 -1.45
CA SER A 93 3.80 -16.01 -1.04
C SER A 93 5.34 -15.93 -1.15
N LYS A 94 5.86 -14.98 -1.94
CA LYS A 94 7.30 -14.76 -2.17
C LYS A 94 7.90 -13.76 -1.20
N ILE A 95 7.07 -13.17 -0.33
CA ILE A 95 7.54 -12.33 0.76
C ILE A 95 8.09 -13.25 1.86
N VAL A 96 9.37 -13.09 2.17
CA VAL A 96 10.04 -13.85 3.23
C VAL A 96 9.31 -13.65 4.55
N GLY A 97 9.16 -14.73 5.33
CA GLY A 97 8.54 -14.68 6.65
C GLY A 97 7.06 -15.05 6.66
N LEU A 98 6.44 -15.44 5.53
CA LEU A 98 5.07 -15.95 5.55
C LEU A 98 4.95 -17.11 6.54
N LYS A 99 4.05 -16.95 7.52
CA LYS A 99 3.87 -17.88 8.64
C LYS A 99 2.55 -18.60 8.53
N SER A 100 1.48 -17.89 8.20
CA SER A 100 0.14 -18.50 8.12
C SER A 100 -0.79 -17.75 7.18
N ILE A 101 -1.86 -18.43 6.81
CA ILE A 101 -2.94 -17.94 5.96
C ILE A 101 -4.28 -18.25 6.60
N GLY A 102 -5.32 -17.50 6.21
CA GLY A 102 -6.69 -17.77 6.57
C GLY A 102 -7.67 -17.18 5.56
N THR A 103 -8.93 -17.60 5.68
CA THR A 103 -10.05 -17.14 4.83
C THR A 103 -11.10 -16.40 5.64
N ASP A 104 -11.10 -16.61 6.96
CA ASP A 104 -12.05 -16.06 7.91
C ASP A 104 -11.33 -15.23 9.00
N GLY A 105 -10.00 -15.36 9.13
CA GLY A 105 -9.16 -14.53 9.97
C GLY A 105 -7.67 -14.82 9.89
N PHE A 106 -6.87 -14.05 10.64
CA PHE A 106 -5.42 -14.24 10.72
C PHE A 106 -5.05 -15.50 11.53
N GLY A 107 -3.93 -16.13 11.18
CA GLY A 107 -3.36 -17.19 12.02
C GLY A 107 -3.99 -18.58 11.89
N GLU A 108 -4.93 -18.81 10.96
CA GLU A 108 -5.67 -20.08 10.89
C GLU A 108 -4.81 -21.30 10.53
N VAL A 109 -4.04 -21.22 9.44
CA VAL A 109 -3.28 -22.36 8.92
C VAL A 109 -1.82 -21.97 8.73
N ASP A 110 -0.92 -22.64 9.45
CA ASP A 110 0.52 -22.44 9.36
C ASP A 110 1.09 -23.03 8.06
N VAL A 111 2.08 -22.35 7.46
CA VAL A 111 2.80 -22.80 6.26
C VAL A 111 3.44 -24.17 6.41
N LYS A 112 3.73 -24.61 7.64
CA LYS A 112 4.30 -25.93 7.95
C LYS A 112 3.32 -27.08 7.78
N ASP A 113 2.01 -26.83 7.84
CA ASP A 113 0.98 -27.84 7.57
C ASP A 113 0.61 -27.80 6.08
N SER A 114 1.47 -28.37 5.23
CA SER A 114 1.39 -28.25 3.77
C SER A 114 0.05 -28.70 3.17
N GLU A 115 -0.58 -29.73 3.75
CA GLU A 115 -1.87 -30.24 3.29
C GLU A 115 -3.00 -29.25 3.60
N LYS A 116 -3.10 -28.79 4.85
CA LYS A 116 -4.11 -27.79 5.21
C LYS A 116 -3.86 -26.47 4.51
N PHE A 117 -2.60 -26.09 4.35
CA PHE A 117 -2.21 -24.85 3.70
C PHE A 117 -2.68 -24.81 2.25
N SER A 118 -2.39 -25.87 1.49
CA SER A 118 -2.81 -25.98 0.09
C SER A 118 -4.33 -25.96 -0.03
N LYS A 119 -5.04 -26.71 0.82
CA LYS A 119 -6.51 -26.70 0.88
C LYS A 119 -7.07 -25.32 1.20
N LYS A 120 -6.45 -24.58 2.12
CA LYS A 120 -6.89 -23.24 2.54
C LYS A 120 -6.71 -22.22 1.42
N ILE A 121 -5.60 -22.26 0.68
CA ILE A 121 -5.41 -21.44 -0.53
C ILE A 121 -6.43 -21.77 -1.62
N GLU A 122 -6.71 -23.06 -1.85
CA GLU A 122 -7.74 -23.46 -2.82
C GLU A 122 -9.14 -23.01 -2.43
N SER A 123 -9.43 -22.92 -1.12
CA SER A 123 -10.70 -22.41 -0.60
C SER A 123 -10.79 -20.87 -0.57
N ALA A 124 -9.72 -20.15 -0.88
CA ALA A 124 -9.74 -18.69 -0.88
C ALA A 124 -10.71 -18.18 -1.96
N GLY A 125 -11.85 -17.64 -1.52
CA GLY A 125 -12.85 -17.03 -2.39
C GLY A 125 -12.43 -15.62 -2.77
N ASP A 126 -13.15 -14.64 -2.22
CA ASP A 126 -12.90 -13.23 -2.50
C ASP A 126 -11.86 -12.62 -1.56
N CYS A 127 -11.44 -13.28 -0.49
CA CYS A 127 -10.50 -12.70 0.47
C CYS A 127 -9.46 -13.68 0.99
N ILE A 128 -8.36 -13.13 1.53
CA ILE A 128 -7.31 -13.90 2.19
C ILE A 128 -6.64 -13.05 3.27
N TYR A 129 -6.40 -13.67 4.41
CA TYR A 129 -5.66 -13.13 5.55
C TYR A 129 -4.27 -13.76 5.55
N LEU A 130 -3.22 -12.95 5.64
CA LEU A 130 -1.84 -13.43 5.61
C LEU A 130 -1.11 -12.89 6.83
N SER A 131 -0.36 -13.75 7.50
CA SER A 131 0.49 -13.37 8.64
C SER A 131 1.95 -13.69 8.34
N TYR A 132 2.82 -12.72 8.61
CA TYR A 132 4.26 -12.79 8.43
C TYR A 132 4.94 -12.74 9.80
N TYR A 133 6.11 -13.35 9.89
CA TYR A 133 6.98 -13.29 11.05
C TYR A 133 8.41 -12.99 10.62
N HIS A 134 8.95 -11.92 11.19
CA HIS A 134 10.31 -11.45 11.01
C HIS A 134 11.01 -11.48 12.36
N GLN A 135 12.16 -12.17 12.45
CA GLN A 135 12.87 -12.33 13.73
C GLN A 135 13.20 -11.00 14.41
N GLU A 136 13.49 -9.95 13.64
CA GLU A 136 13.88 -8.63 14.15
C GLU A 136 12.71 -7.64 14.30
N ALA A 137 11.62 -7.81 13.53
CA ALA A 137 10.52 -6.84 13.44
C ALA A 137 9.19 -7.34 14.02
N GLY A 138 9.12 -8.60 14.47
CA GLY A 138 7.90 -9.18 15.02
C GLY A 138 6.98 -9.75 13.95
N SER A 139 5.67 -9.61 14.14
CA SER A 139 4.65 -10.15 13.23
C SER A 139 3.92 -9.05 12.49
N ASP A 140 3.80 -9.19 11.17
CA ASP A 140 2.99 -8.32 10.32
C ASP A 140 1.79 -9.10 9.77
N THR A 141 0.71 -8.40 9.44
CA THR A 141 -0.50 -9.00 8.88
C THR A 141 -1.01 -8.18 7.71
N ILE A 142 -1.47 -8.84 6.65
CA ILE A 142 -2.13 -8.18 5.53
C ILE A 142 -3.44 -8.87 5.18
N TYR A 143 -4.43 -8.07 4.82
CA TYR A 143 -5.71 -8.53 4.34
C TYR A 143 -5.90 -8.09 2.89
N LEU A 144 -6.23 -9.04 2.03
CA LEU A 144 -6.51 -8.81 0.62
C LEU A 144 -7.94 -9.20 0.34
N GLU A 145 -8.65 -8.36 -0.40
CA GLU A 145 -10.05 -8.60 -0.77
C GLU A 145 -10.29 -8.29 -2.25
N TYR A 146 -11.05 -9.11 -2.94
CA TYR A 146 -11.46 -8.87 -4.30
C TYR A 146 -12.60 -7.84 -4.31
N ASN A 147 -12.24 -6.62 -4.69
CA ASN A 147 -13.19 -5.52 -4.80
C ASN A 147 -14.08 -5.71 -6.04
N LYS A 148 -15.31 -6.20 -5.83
CA LYS A 148 -16.28 -6.51 -6.91
C LYS A 148 -16.65 -5.29 -7.77
N LYS A 149 -16.67 -4.09 -7.18
CA LYS A 149 -16.99 -2.84 -7.89
C LYS A 149 -15.91 -2.51 -8.93
N TYR A 150 -14.64 -2.71 -8.59
CA TYR A 150 -13.53 -2.39 -9.46
C TYR A 150 -12.93 -3.59 -10.18
N LYS A 151 -13.37 -4.81 -9.84
CA LYS A 151 -12.91 -6.09 -10.39
C LYS A 151 -11.39 -6.26 -10.26
N MET A 152 -10.86 -5.85 -9.10
CA MET A 152 -9.43 -5.87 -8.77
C MET A 152 -9.26 -6.29 -7.31
N VAL A 153 -8.11 -6.84 -6.97
CA VAL A 153 -7.77 -7.12 -5.57
C VAL A 153 -7.36 -5.83 -4.88
N GLU A 154 -7.99 -5.53 -3.76
CA GLU A 154 -7.69 -4.44 -2.85
C GLU A 154 -6.73 -4.92 -1.75
N LEU A 155 -5.72 -4.11 -1.48
CA LEU A 155 -4.94 -4.20 -0.26
C LEU A 155 -5.61 -3.35 0.81
N HIS A 156 -6.03 -3.99 1.90
CA HIS A 156 -6.40 -3.28 3.11
C HIS A 156 -5.11 -3.02 3.88
N TYR A 157 -4.90 -1.76 4.20
CA TYR A 157 -3.65 -1.29 4.76
C TYR A 157 -3.90 -0.33 5.91
N ASP A 158 -2.90 -0.23 6.78
CA ASP A 158 -2.75 0.91 7.66
C ASP A 158 -1.56 1.77 7.21
N PHE A 159 -1.55 3.03 7.64
CA PHE A 159 -0.51 3.97 7.21
C PHE A 159 0.90 3.53 7.63
N LYS A 160 1.06 2.97 8.83
CA LYS A 160 2.38 2.55 9.33
C LYS A 160 2.93 1.38 8.51
N GLY A 161 2.06 0.45 8.14
CA GLY A 161 2.37 -0.72 7.33
C GLY A 161 2.87 -0.37 5.93
N VAL A 162 2.20 0.55 5.22
CA VAL A 162 2.64 0.99 3.88
C VAL A 162 3.91 1.85 3.89
N PHE A 163 4.28 2.45 5.03
CA PHE A 163 5.53 3.20 5.18
C PHE A 163 6.73 2.31 5.52
N ASN A 164 6.50 1.13 6.10
CA ASN A 164 7.55 0.19 6.42
C ASN A 164 8.04 -0.54 5.15
N GLU A 165 9.20 -0.17 4.62
CA GLU A 165 9.79 -0.83 3.43
C GLU A 165 10.02 -2.33 3.60
N LYS A 166 10.29 -2.76 4.84
CA LYS A 166 10.47 -4.17 5.17
C LYS A 166 9.13 -4.89 5.31
N GLY A 167 8.04 -4.15 5.47
CA GLY A 167 6.69 -4.66 5.64
C GLY A 167 6.09 -5.27 4.37
N PRO A 168 5.13 -6.19 4.52
CA PRO A 168 4.49 -6.87 3.40
C PRO A 168 3.64 -5.94 2.51
N GLU A 169 2.98 -4.92 3.06
CA GLU A 169 2.16 -3.96 2.28
C GLU A 169 3.01 -3.19 1.29
N PHE A 170 4.11 -2.58 1.75
CA PHE A 170 5.02 -1.84 0.87
C PHE A 170 5.59 -2.75 -0.22
N LYS A 171 6.03 -3.96 0.15
CA LYS A 171 6.60 -4.94 -0.80
C LYS A 171 5.60 -5.31 -1.89
N LEU A 172 4.33 -5.53 -1.55
CA LEU A 172 3.30 -5.78 -2.55
C LEU A 172 3.09 -4.57 -3.45
N CYS A 173 2.94 -3.37 -2.88
CA CYS A 173 2.75 -2.15 -3.64
C CYS A 173 3.91 -1.90 -4.62
N ALA A 174 5.15 -2.02 -4.16
CA ALA A 174 6.35 -1.85 -4.98
C ALA A 174 6.43 -2.89 -6.10
N PHE A 175 6.14 -4.16 -5.79
CA PHE A 175 6.12 -5.22 -6.80
C PHE A 175 5.10 -4.93 -7.90
N PHE A 176 3.86 -4.60 -7.53
CA PHE A 176 2.84 -4.29 -8.53
C PHE A 176 3.13 -3.00 -9.27
N ALA A 177 3.66 -1.96 -8.62
CA ALA A 177 4.00 -0.71 -9.28
C ALA A 177 5.07 -0.88 -10.37
N LEU A 178 6.06 -1.76 -10.13
CA LEU A 178 7.27 -1.84 -10.96
C LEU A 178 7.31 -3.03 -11.93
N SER A 179 6.63 -4.14 -11.61
CA SER A 179 6.69 -5.38 -12.41
C SER A 179 6.12 -5.27 -13.83
N GLY A 180 5.29 -4.25 -14.11
CA GLY A 180 4.72 -4.00 -15.44
C GLY A 180 5.47 -2.96 -16.27
N GLY A 181 6.60 -2.45 -15.77
CA GLY A 181 7.21 -1.22 -16.28
C GLY A 181 6.42 0.03 -15.88
N PHE A 182 7.10 1.17 -15.82
CA PHE A 182 6.54 2.44 -15.40
C PHE A 182 7.02 3.58 -16.31
N LYS A 183 6.24 4.65 -16.37
CA LYS A 183 6.59 5.84 -17.16
C LYS A 183 7.49 6.79 -16.38
N LYS A 184 8.28 7.59 -17.09
CA LYS A 184 8.99 8.73 -16.48
C LYS A 184 8.04 9.92 -16.36
N ILE A 185 7.52 10.14 -15.16
CA ILE A 185 6.67 11.28 -14.79
C ILE A 185 7.25 11.86 -13.50
N ASP A 186 7.42 13.19 -13.44
CA ASP A 186 7.84 13.89 -12.22
C ASP A 186 6.68 14.01 -11.23
N PHE A 187 6.31 12.87 -10.66
CA PHE A 187 5.20 12.78 -9.71
C PHE A 187 5.55 13.45 -8.37
N PHE A 188 6.78 13.25 -7.87
CA PHE A 188 7.22 13.77 -6.59
C PHE A 188 7.02 15.28 -6.45
N SER A 189 7.47 16.08 -7.45
CA SER A 189 7.33 17.54 -7.41
C SER A 189 5.87 17.97 -7.37
N GLU A 190 5.02 17.31 -8.17
CA GLU A 190 3.57 17.57 -8.18
C GLU A 190 2.92 17.22 -6.84
N ALA A 191 3.27 16.09 -6.22
CA ALA A 191 2.78 15.72 -4.89
C ALA A 191 3.31 16.63 -3.78
N ALA A 192 4.58 17.07 -3.88
CA ALA A 192 5.21 17.94 -2.89
C ALA A 192 4.53 19.30 -2.78
N SER A 193 3.94 19.77 -3.89
CA SER A 193 3.28 21.08 -3.99
C SER A 193 1.90 21.18 -3.29
N PHE A 194 1.46 20.12 -2.59
CA PHE A 194 0.17 20.08 -1.88
C PHE A 194 0.13 20.77 -0.51
N GLY A 195 1.23 21.37 -0.01
CA GLY A 195 1.19 22.24 1.18
C GLY A 195 0.78 21.59 2.51
N PHE A 196 0.44 20.31 2.54
CA PHE A 196 -0.04 19.61 3.74
C PHE A 196 0.98 19.42 4.86
N ILE A 197 2.22 19.90 4.69
CA ILE A 197 3.21 19.98 5.78
C ILE A 197 2.70 20.85 6.93
N ASP A 198 1.87 21.86 6.64
CA ASP A 198 1.36 22.79 7.64
C ASP A 198 0.21 22.21 8.49
N LEU A 199 -0.32 21.03 8.13
CA LEU A 199 -1.43 20.35 8.84
C LEU A 199 -1.00 19.37 9.92
N LEU A 200 0.30 19.18 10.08
CA LEU A 200 0.86 18.38 11.15
C LEU A 200 1.08 19.27 12.37
N SER A 201 0.68 18.81 13.56
CA SER A 201 1.11 19.45 14.82
C SER A 201 2.64 19.45 14.91
N ASP A 202 3.26 20.27 15.76
CA ASP A 202 4.72 20.27 15.87
C ASP A 202 5.28 18.92 16.35
N ASP A 203 4.50 18.15 17.12
CA ASP A 203 4.83 16.79 17.52
C ASP A 203 4.67 15.80 16.35
N GLU A 204 3.59 15.90 15.57
CA GLU A 204 3.41 15.09 14.34
C GLU A 204 4.49 15.44 13.31
N LYS A 205 4.88 16.71 13.16
CA LYS A 205 6.00 17.13 12.29
C LYS A 205 7.30 16.53 12.76
N LYS A 206 7.53 16.45 14.06
CA LYS A 206 8.77 15.92 14.63
C LYS A 206 8.87 14.41 14.45
N GLU A 207 7.82 13.66 14.79
CA GLU A 207 7.73 12.21 14.56
C GLU A 207 7.82 11.89 13.06
N TRP A 208 7.14 12.69 12.22
CA TRP A 208 7.17 12.57 10.77
C TRP A 208 8.52 12.97 10.15
N LEU A 209 9.24 13.96 10.68
CA LEU A 209 10.58 14.32 10.20
C LEU A 209 11.64 13.33 10.68
N ASP A 210 11.49 12.77 11.87
CA ASP A 210 12.39 11.73 12.41
C ASP A 210 12.26 10.41 11.62
N ASP A 211 11.04 10.03 11.22
CA ASP A 211 10.81 8.85 10.34
C ASP A 211 11.31 9.06 8.89
N PHE A 212 11.41 10.32 8.43
CA PHE A 212 11.70 10.67 7.03
C PHE A 212 13.13 11.15 6.77
N ASN A 213 13.81 11.63 7.80
CA ASN A 213 15.19 12.06 7.75
C ASN A 213 15.84 11.62 9.06
N PRO A 214 16.46 10.43 9.13
CA PRO A 214 17.20 10.06 10.32
C PRO A 214 18.25 11.14 10.48
N ARG A 215 18.09 12.01 11.49
CA ARG A 215 19.19 12.84 11.91
C ARG A 215 20.27 11.87 12.33
N LEU A 216 21.26 11.71 11.46
CA LEU A 216 22.62 11.32 11.80
C LEU A 216 22.67 10.32 12.95
N GLU A 217 22.37 9.06 12.68
CA GLU A 217 23.10 8.03 13.39
C GLU A 217 24.48 7.97 12.71
N GLU A 218 25.43 8.72 13.30
CA GLU A 218 26.85 8.39 13.22
C GLU A 218 27.11 6.97 13.78
#